data_AF-A0A7K2X468-F1
#
_entry.id   AF-A0A7K2X468-F1
#
_cell.length_a   1.000
_cell.length_b   1.000
_cell.length_c   1.000
_cell.angle_alpha   90.00
_cell.angle_beta   90.00
_cell.angle_gamma   90.00
#
_symmetry.space_group_name_H-M   'P 1'
#
loop_
_entity.id
_entity.type
_entity.pdbx_description
1 polymer ?
#
loop_
_entity_poly.entity_id
_entity_poly.type
_entity_poly.pdbx_seq_one_letter_code
_entity_poly.pdbx_strand_id
1 'polypeptide(L)'
;AAYVPLDALPLRGNGKLDRDLLPRPEVGAPTSGRAPRSPREEVMCQLFAEVLGLPHVGIDDDFFRLGGHSLLAARLIARVRTALGLELSMVSFFEAPTVAGLAERAGVDNGAAALETVLPLRTGGDLKPLFCIHPGGGLAWSYSSFLKYVPEDMPVYGIQARGLLHPDDMPATVREMATSYVEEVRRIQPRGPYHFLGWSFGGVVAFEMATQLQVGGDETALLAMLDCYPGVPDHYRVNEQNMVAALLDPERPGVVPQAGSKEITDVLDVLKQDTGALASLTEDQLVALLTAMSHNRHIVKDHEPEKFLGDVLFFLATEGRNDGAPMPDVWEQYVAGRVTWHAVKTTHTAMNQPESLARMGPVLAEALAEITAARRSEKQGNDR
;
A
#
# COMPACT_ATOMS: atom_id res chain seq x y z
N ALA A 1 6.29 -4.57 -19.79
CA ALA A 1 7.49 -4.93 -20.57
C ALA A 1 7.14 -4.86 -22.05
N ALA A 2 8.05 -4.36 -22.90
CA ALA A 2 7.85 -4.34 -24.35
C ALA A 2 8.61 -5.52 -24.97
N TYR A 3 7.93 -6.31 -25.81
CA TYR A 3 8.51 -7.45 -26.52
C TYR A 3 8.43 -7.18 -28.02
N VAL A 4 9.54 -7.32 -28.73
CA VAL A 4 9.58 -7.24 -30.19
C VAL A 4 9.82 -8.66 -30.71
N PRO A 5 8.85 -9.28 -31.40
CA PRO A 5 9.07 -10.58 -32.02
C PRO A 5 10.13 -10.44 -33.11
N LEU A 6 11.07 -11.39 -33.12
CA LEU A 6 12.11 -11.49 -34.13
C LEU A 6 12.01 -12.87 -34.78
N ASP A 7 11.96 -12.90 -36.11
CA ASP A 7 11.97 -14.16 -36.86
C ASP A 7 13.33 -14.87 -36.75
N ALA A 8 14.41 -14.11 -36.56
CA ALA A 8 15.75 -14.63 -36.30
C ALA A 8 16.58 -13.63 -35.47
N LEU A 9 17.51 -14.15 -34.66
CA LEU A 9 18.46 -13.31 -33.93
C LEU A 9 19.49 -12.72 -34.91
N PRO A 10 19.72 -11.40 -34.91
CA PRO A 10 20.78 -10.80 -35.72
C PRO A 10 22.14 -11.21 -35.15
N LEU A 11 22.95 -11.93 -35.92
CA LEU A 11 24.28 -12.38 -35.51
C LEU A 11 25.36 -11.67 -36.35
N ARG A 12 26.50 -11.39 -35.72
CA ARG A 12 27.73 -10.97 -36.39
C ARG A 12 28.36 -12.16 -37.11
N GLY A 13 29.31 -11.89 -38.02
CA GLY A 13 30.02 -12.94 -38.79
C GLY A 13 30.76 -14.00 -37.95
N ASN A 14 30.90 -13.80 -36.64
CA ASN A 14 31.46 -14.76 -35.69
C ASN A 14 30.39 -15.52 -34.86
N GLY A 15 29.11 -15.43 -35.24
CA GLY A 15 28.00 -16.13 -34.58
C GLY A 15 27.53 -15.49 -33.26
N LYS A 16 28.09 -14.35 -32.83
CA LYS A 16 27.63 -13.62 -31.63
C LYS A 16 26.49 -12.66 -31.97
N LEU A 17 25.58 -12.46 -31.02
CA LEU A 17 24.47 -11.49 -31.14
C LEU A 17 24.98 -10.09 -31.49
N ASP A 18 24.43 -9.52 -32.56
CA ASP A 18 24.65 -8.13 -32.93
C ASP A 18 23.60 -7.24 -32.28
N ARG A 19 23.93 -6.70 -31.10
CA ARG A 19 23.00 -5.89 -30.29
C ARG A 19 22.63 -4.57 -30.95
N ASP A 20 23.45 -4.07 -31.88
CA ASP A 20 23.24 -2.80 -32.58
C ASP A 20 22.15 -2.92 -33.65
N LEU A 21 21.88 -4.15 -34.13
CA LEU A 21 20.86 -4.45 -35.14
C LEU A 21 19.53 -4.92 -34.53
N LEU A 22 19.45 -5.01 -33.19
CA LEU A 22 18.17 -5.28 -32.55
C LEU A 22 17.24 -4.07 -32.73
N PRO A 23 16.02 -4.26 -33.24
CA PRO A 23 15.05 -3.18 -33.34
C PRO A 23 14.79 -2.62 -31.95
N ARG A 24 14.77 -1.29 -31.85
CA ARG A 24 14.38 -0.63 -30.60
C ARG A 24 12.90 -0.94 -30.36
N PRO A 25 12.51 -1.44 -29.18
CA PRO A 25 11.10 -1.50 -28.82
C PRO A 25 10.55 -0.07 -28.86
N GLU A 26 9.51 0.15 -29.65
CA GLU A 26 8.72 1.37 -29.52
C GLU A 26 8.02 1.32 -28.17
N VAL A 27 8.54 2.06 -27.19
CA VAL A 27 7.85 2.28 -25.91
C VAL A 27 6.84 3.40 -26.12
N GLY A 28 5.89 3.18 -27.01
CA GLY A 28 4.65 3.93 -27.06
C GLY A 28 3.60 3.05 -26.41
N ALA A 29 3.29 3.28 -25.13
CA ALA A 29 1.96 2.86 -24.69
C ALA A 29 0.99 3.72 -25.50
N PRO A 30 0.15 3.16 -26.38
CA PRO A 30 -1.03 3.90 -26.78
C PRO A 30 -1.85 3.97 -25.50
N THR A 31 -1.87 5.14 -24.87
CA THR A 31 -2.94 5.55 -23.97
C THR A 31 -4.24 5.28 -24.71
N SER A 32 -4.87 4.16 -24.39
CA SER A 32 -6.06 3.66 -25.07
C SER A 32 -7.31 4.43 -24.67
N GLY A 33 -7.22 5.26 -23.62
CA GLY A 33 -8.30 6.09 -23.15
C GLY A 33 -8.82 7.03 -24.24
N ARG A 34 -10.13 7.30 -24.19
CA ARG A 34 -10.76 8.25 -25.11
C ARG A 34 -10.16 9.65 -24.94
N ALA A 35 -10.29 10.47 -25.99
CA ALA A 35 -9.95 11.89 -25.91
C ALA A 35 -10.86 12.63 -24.90
N PRO A 36 -10.37 13.72 -24.30
CA PRO A 36 -11.18 14.54 -23.40
C PRO A 36 -12.41 15.11 -24.11
N ARG A 37 -13.52 15.16 -23.37
CA ARG A 37 -14.86 15.59 -23.83
C ARG A 37 -15.19 17.01 -23.38
N SER A 38 -14.38 17.60 -22.51
CA SER A 38 -14.58 18.95 -21.97
C SER A 38 -13.25 19.63 -21.65
N PRO A 39 -13.21 20.98 -21.57
CA PRO A 39 -12.01 21.71 -21.14
C PRO A 39 -11.50 21.30 -19.76
N ARG A 40 -12.41 20.88 -18.86
CA ARG A 40 -12.05 20.34 -17.55
C ARG A 40 -11.25 19.05 -17.70
N GLU A 41 -11.74 18.12 -18.51
CA GLU A 41 -11.04 16.86 -18.77
C GLU A 41 -9.71 17.08 -19.49
N GLU A 42 -9.62 18.06 -20.41
CA GLU A 42 -8.36 18.42 -21.08
C GLU A 42 -7.27 18.83 -20.07
N VAL A 43 -7.59 19.75 -19.16
CA VAL A 43 -6.65 20.18 -18.12
C VAL A 43 -6.31 19.03 -17.18
N MET A 44 -7.28 18.18 -16.80
CA MET A 44 -7.01 17.03 -15.96
C MET A 44 -6.12 15.99 -16.64
N CYS A 45 -6.33 15.67 -17.91
CA CYS A 45 -5.45 14.80 -18.71
C CYS A 45 -4.01 15.35 -18.73
N GLN A 46 -3.85 16.66 -18.93
CA GLN A 46 -2.54 17.30 -18.89
C GLN A 46 -1.88 17.17 -17.50
N LEU A 47 -2.62 17.46 -16.42
CA LEU A 47 -2.10 17.35 -15.06
C LEU A 47 -1.72 15.90 -14.70
N PHE A 48 -2.51 14.91 -15.14
CA PHE A 48 -2.19 13.49 -15.00
C PHE A 48 -0.87 13.16 -15.71
N ALA A 49 -0.75 13.52 -16.99
CA ALA A 49 0.44 13.27 -17.79
C ALA A 49 1.69 13.89 -17.16
N GLU A 50 1.61 15.14 -16.70
CA GLU A 50 2.73 15.84 -16.05
C GLU A 50 3.14 15.19 -14.73
N VAL A 51 2.18 14.78 -13.90
CA VAL A 51 2.46 14.14 -12.60
C VAL A 51 3.05 12.75 -12.78
N LEU A 52 2.56 11.99 -13.77
CA LEU A 52 3.03 10.63 -14.07
C LEU A 52 4.32 10.62 -14.92
N GLY A 53 4.72 11.77 -15.48
CA GLY A 53 5.85 11.86 -16.41
C GLY A 53 5.59 11.18 -17.75
N LEU A 54 4.33 11.17 -18.20
CA LEU A 54 3.89 10.53 -19.45
C LEU A 54 3.65 11.59 -20.55
N PRO A 55 3.81 11.23 -21.84
CA PRO A 55 3.59 12.17 -22.94
C PRO A 55 2.10 12.50 -23.15
N HIS A 56 1.20 11.56 -22.84
CA HIS A 56 -0.24 11.72 -22.93
C HIS A 56 -0.92 10.84 -21.88
N VAL A 57 -2.16 11.16 -21.53
CA VAL A 57 -3.09 10.35 -20.72
C VAL A 57 -4.51 10.61 -21.24
N GLY A 58 -5.23 9.55 -21.61
CA GLY A 58 -6.64 9.61 -22.03
C GLY A 58 -7.61 9.57 -20.85
N ILE A 59 -8.89 9.86 -21.08
CA ILE A 59 -9.83 10.07 -19.96
C ILE A 59 -10.20 8.81 -19.19
N ASP A 60 -10.02 7.64 -19.79
CA ASP A 60 -10.33 6.34 -19.20
C ASP A 60 -9.05 5.61 -18.72
N ASP A 61 -7.88 6.22 -18.85
CA ASP A 61 -6.65 5.61 -18.37
C ASP A 61 -6.60 5.67 -16.84
N ASP A 62 -6.41 4.50 -16.22
CA ASP A 62 -6.33 4.36 -14.77
C ASP A 62 -4.97 4.85 -14.23
N PHE A 63 -5.02 5.82 -13.33
CA PHE A 63 -3.86 6.47 -12.74
C PHE A 63 -2.89 5.49 -12.07
N PHE A 64 -3.40 4.53 -11.29
CA PHE A 64 -2.56 3.58 -10.55
C PHE A 64 -1.97 2.52 -11.48
N ARG A 65 -2.69 2.14 -12.54
CA ARG A 65 -2.16 1.26 -13.60
C ARG A 65 -1.05 1.93 -14.41
N LEU A 66 -1.14 3.24 -14.61
CA LEU A 66 -0.10 4.05 -15.24
C LEU A 66 1.14 4.26 -14.35
N GLY A 67 1.18 3.66 -13.15
CA GLY A 67 2.31 3.76 -12.21
C GLY A 67 2.15 4.87 -11.18
N GLY A 68 0.98 5.52 -11.14
CA GLY A 68 0.60 6.43 -10.07
C GLY A 68 0.56 5.75 -8.71
N HIS A 69 0.75 6.55 -7.66
CA HIS A 69 0.68 6.13 -6.26
C HIS A 69 0.17 7.29 -5.40
N SER A 70 -0.12 7.04 -4.12
CA SER A 70 -0.75 8.02 -3.22
C SER A 70 -0.05 9.39 -3.15
N LEU A 71 1.28 9.43 -3.21
CA LEU A 71 2.05 10.66 -3.26
C LEU A 71 1.77 11.48 -4.54
N LEU A 72 1.80 10.81 -5.69
CA LEU A 72 1.47 11.44 -6.97
C LEU A 72 -0.01 11.86 -7.01
N ALA A 73 -0.90 11.05 -6.43
CA ALA A 73 -2.33 11.37 -6.35
C ALA A 73 -2.57 12.63 -5.51
N ALA A 74 -1.95 12.76 -4.33
CA ALA A 74 -2.07 13.97 -3.52
C ALA A 74 -1.50 15.21 -4.21
N ARG A 75 -0.35 15.08 -4.88
CA ARG A 75 0.23 16.15 -5.71
C ARG A 75 -0.75 16.56 -6.80
N LEU A 76 -1.37 15.60 -7.47
CA LEU A 76 -2.36 15.84 -8.51
C LEU A 76 -3.61 16.54 -7.96
N ILE A 77 -4.15 16.10 -6.81
CA ILE A 77 -5.28 16.75 -6.12
C ILE A 77 -4.95 18.23 -5.85
N ALA A 78 -3.77 18.52 -5.28
CA ALA A 78 -3.35 19.90 -4.99
C ALA A 78 -3.23 20.75 -6.27
N ARG A 79 -2.74 20.17 -7.37
CA ARG A 79 -2.63 20.86 -8.67
C ARG A 79 -4.00 21.08 -9.31
N VAL A 80 -4.92 20.11 -9.22
CA VAL A 80 -6.30 20.23 -9.72
C VAL A 80 -7.03 21.34 -8.96
N ARG A 81 -6.91 21.40 -7.63
CA ARG A 81 -7.46 22.51 -6.83
C ARG A 81 -6.92 23.87 -7.29
N THR A 82 -5.61 23.96 -7.50
CA THR A 82 -4.96 25.22 -7.90
C THR A 82 -5.33 25.64 -9.32
N ALA A 83 -5.38 24.70 -10.28
CA ALA A 83 -5.61 25.01 -11.68
C ALA A 83 -7.11 25.17 -12.03
N LEU A 84 -8.00 24.44 -11.35
CA LEU A 84 -9.42 24.34 -11.69
C LEU A 84 -10.36 24.78 -10.58
N GLY A 85 -9.86 25.04 -9.36
CA GLY A 85 -10.72 25.34 -8.20
C GLY A 85 -11.59 24.16 -7.76
N LEU A 86 -11.22 22.94 -8.16
CA LEU A 86 -11.99 21.72 -7.85
C LEU A 86 -11.38 21.01 -6.65
N GLU A 87 -12.22 20.72 -5.66
CA GLU A 87 -11.87 19.84 -4.56
C GLU A 87 -12.07 18.37 -4.97
N LEU A 88 -11.03 17.57 -4.72
CA LEU A 88 -11.02 16.13 -4.91
C LEU A 88 -10.51 15.48 -3.62
N SER A 89 -11.23 14.46 -3.13
CA SER A 89 -10.77 13.67 -2.00
C SER A 89 -9.89 12.49 -2.43
N MET A 90 -9.04 12.01 -1.53
CA MET A 90 -8.25 10.79 -1.77
C MET A 90 -9.14 9.56 -2.02
N VAL A 91 -10.31 9.48 -1.37
CA VAL A 91 -11.31 8.42 -1.63
C VAL A 91 -11.81 8.47 -3.06
N SER A 92 -12.18 9.66 -3.55
CA SER A 92 -12.64 9.81 -4.94
C SER A 92 -11.60 9.31 -5.93
N PHE A 93 -10.32 9.50 -5.59
CA PHE A 93 -9.18 9.03 -6.35
C PHE A 93 -9.08 7.50 -6.40
N PHE A 94 -9.32 6.81 -5.29
CA PHE A 94 -9.33 5.34 -5.28
C PHE A 94 -10.58 4.75 -5.92
N GLU A 95 -11.75 5.36 -5.73
CA GLU A 95 -13.01 4.85 -6.28
C GLU A 95 -13.13 5.03 -7.80
N ALA A 96 -12.54 6.09 -8.34
CA ALA A 96 -12.65 6.43 -9.75
C ALA A 96 -11.33 7.01 -10.29
N PRO A 97 -10.26 6.19 -10.41
CA PRO A 97 -8.89 6.63 -10.69
C PRO A 97 -8.65 7.08 -12.15
N THR A 98 -9.68 7.53 -12.86
CA THR A 98 -9.60 8.02 -14.24
C THR A 98 -10.01 9.49 -14.29
N VAL A 99 -9.57 10.21 -15.32
CA VAL A 99 -9.98 11.62 -15.50
C VAL A 99 -11.50 11.73 -15.63
N ALA A 100 -12.13 10.84 -16.40
CA ALA A 100 -13.58 10.81 -16.57
C ALA A 100 -14.30 10.60 -15.23
N GLY A 101 -13.85 9.62 -14.44
CA GLY A 101 -14.45 9.30 -13.15
C GLY A 101 -14.25 10.39 -12.10
N LEU A 102 -13.07 11.00 -12.04
CA LEU A 102 -12.80 12.13 -11.14
C LEU A 102 -13.57 13.39 -11.55
N ALA A 103 -13.70 13.67 -12.84
CA ALA A 103 -14.42 14.84 -13.32
C ALA A 103 -15.91 14.82 -12.93
N GLU A 104 -16.51 13.62 -12.87
CA GLU A 104 -17.89 13.39 -12.40
C GLU A 104 -18.05 13.55 -10.89
N ARG A 105 -16.98 13.31 -10.12
CA ARG A 105 -16.98 13.37 -8.64
C ARG A 105 -16.46 14.70 -8.08
N ALA A 106 -15.97 15.60 -8.94
CA ALA A 106 -15.40 16.88 -8.54
C ALA A 106 -16.44 17.76 -7.81
N GLY A 107 -16.06 18.30 -6.65
CA GLY A 107 -16.92 19.16 -5.82
C GLY A 107 -17.73 18.44 -4.74
N VAL A 108 -17.56 17.11 -4.59
CA VAL A 108 -18.05 16.36 -3.44
C VAL A 108 -16.92 16.27 -2.41
N ASP A 109 -16.93 17.15 -1.40
CA ASP A 109 -15.99 17.05 -0.29
C ASP A 109 -16.42 15.89 0.64
N ASN A 110 -15.53 14.93 0.79
CA ASN A 110 -15.67 13.85 1.77
C ASN A 110 -14.30 13.54 2.39
N GLY A 111 -13.54 14.57 2.77
CA GLY A 111 -12.19 14.43 3.34
C GLY A 111 -12.10 13.48 4.54
N ALA A 112 -13.16 13.38 5.35
CA ALA A 112 -13.24 12.45 6.48
C ALA A 112 -13.33 10.97 6.03
N ALA A 113 -14.02 10.69 4.92
CA ALA A 113 -14.13 9.34 4.38
C ALA A 113 -12.75 8.74 4.01
N ALA A 114 -11.76 9.59 3.71
CA ALA A 114 -10.39 9.15 3.39
C ALA A 114 -9.66 8.56 4.59
N LEU A 115 -10.16 8.79 5.80
CA LEU A 115 -9.58 8.35 7.06
C LEU A 115 -10.46 7.29 7.76
N GLU A 116 -11.56 6.86 7.13
CA GLU A 116 -12.35 5.74 7.63
C GLU A 116 -11.51 4.47 7.75
N THR A 117 -11.84 3.64 8.75
CA THR A 117 -11.11 2.40 9.02
C THR A 117 -11.06 1.47 7.80
N VAL A 118 -12.10 1.43 6.98
CA VAL A 118 -12.09 0.68 5.72
C VAL A 118 -11.92 1.66 4.57
N LEU A 119 -10.80 1.54 3.87
CA LEU A 119 -10.49 2.31 2.68
C LEU A 119 -10.65 1.44 1.42
N PRO A 120 -11.68 1.66 0.58
CA PRO A 120 -11.77 0.99 -0.70
C PRO A 120 -10.64 1.47 -1.63
N LEU A 121 -9.72 0.57 -1.99
CA LEU A 121 -8.66 0.86 -2.98
C LEU A 121 -9.08 0.40 -4.38
N ARG A 122 -9.82 -0.71 -4.45
CA ARG A 122 -10.51 -1.23 -5.65
C ARG A 122 -11.65 -2.13 -5.19
N THR A 123 -12.88 -1.84 -5.58
CA THR A 123 -14.06 -2.60 -5.10
C THR A 123 -14.61 -3.60 -6.11
N GLY A 124 -14.25 -3.47 -7.38
CA GLY A 124 -14.69 -4.37 -8.44
C GLY A 124 -13.99 -5.73 -8.40
N GLY A 125 -14.70 -6.76 -8.90
CA GLY A 125 -14.18 -8.11 -9.07
C GLY A 125 -14.96 -9.18 -8.31
N ASP A 126 -14.85 -10.43 -8.80
CA ASP A 126 -15.56 -11.59 -8.24
C ASP A 126 -14.67 -12.47 -7.35
N LEU A 127 -13.37 -12.19 -7.28
CA LEU A 127 -12.45 -12.90 -6.38
C LEU A 127 -12.61 -12.42 -4.94
N LYS A 128 -12.18 -13.26 -4.01
CA LYS A 128 -12.13 -12.95 -2.58
C LYS A 128 -11.12 -11.81 -2.34
N PRO A 129 -11.44 -10.77 -1.53
CA PRO A 129 -10.61 -9.57 -1.45
C PRO A 129 -9.21 -9.80 -0.85
N LEU A 130 -8.33 -8.85 -1.14
CA LEU A 130 -7.08 -8.63 -0.41
C LEU A 130 -7.26 -7.48 0.59
N PHE A 131 -6.96 -7.74 1.86
CA PHE A 131 -7.01 -6.76 2.93
C PHE A 131 -5.59 -6.30 3.29
N CYS A 132 -5.32 -5.00 3.15
CA CYS A 132 -4.02 -4.40 3.38
C CYS A 132 -3.98 -3.61 4.69
N ILE A 133 -3.20 -4.06 5.68
CA ILE A 133 -3.26 -3.53 7.05
C ILE A 133 -2.26 -2.39 7.24
N HIS A 134 -2.70 -1.26 7.79
CA HIS A 134 -1.88 -0.06 7.89
C HIS A 134 -0.52 -0.29 8.60
N PRO A 135 0.54 0.42 8.18
CA PRO A 135 1.81 0.47 8.91
C PRO A 135 1.69 1.33 10.17
N GLY A 136 2.80 1.56 10.88
CA GLY A 136 2.78 2.28 12.16
C GLY A 136 2.07 3.63 12.09
N GLY A 137 2.19 4.35 10.98
CA GLY A 137 1.52 5.64 10.75
C GLY A 137 0.00 5.61 10.53
N GLY A 138 -0.67 4.46 10.53
CA GLY A 138 -2.13 4.38 10.50
C GLY A 138 -2.81 4.47 9.13
N LEU A 139 -2.15 5.01 8.10
CA LEU A 139 -2.72 5.14 6.75
C LEU A 139 -2.38 3.95 5.84
N ALA A 140 -3.40 3.40 5.18
CA ALA A 140 -3.25 2.30 4.21
C ALA A 140 -3.01 2.79 2.76
N TRP A 141 -2.81 4.09 2.54
CA TRP A 141 -2.77 4.69 1.20
C TRP A 141 -1.62 4.17 0.34
N SER A 142 -0.49 3.79 0.95
CA SER A 142 0.68 3.26 0.25
C SER A 142 0.42 1.93 -0.47
N TYR A 143 -0.63 1.21 -0.08
CA TYR A 143 -0.98 -0.06 -0.74
C TYR A 143 -1.58 0.12 -2.13
N SER A 144 -2.01 1.33 -2.50
CA SER A 144 -2.43 1.65 -3.88
C SER A 144 -1.37 1.31 -4.92
N SER A 145 -0.09 1.42 -4.57
CA SER A 145 1.04 1.06 -5.43
C SER A 145 1.11 -0.45 -5.78
N PHE A 146 0.44 -1.32 -5.00
CA PHE A 146 0.37 -2.76 -5.28
C PHE A 146 -0.73 -3.12 -6.28
N LEU A 147 -1.70 -2.23 -6.56
CA LEU A 147 -2.88 -2.55 -7.38
C LEU A 147 -2.52 -3.11 -8.77
N LYS A 148 -1.38 -2.68 -9.34
CA LYS A 148 -0.86 -3.19 -10.62
C LYS A 148 -0.37 -4.65 -10.59
N TYR A 149 -0.17 -5.22 -9.41
CA TYR A 149 0.28 -6.61 -9.21
C TYR A 149 -0.82 -7.52 -8.64
N VAL A 150 -1.95 -6.95 -8.25
CA VAL A 150 -3.10 -7.71 -7.74
C VAL A 150 -4.07 -7.97 -8.90
N PRO A 151 -4.57 -9.21 -9.10
CA PRO A 151 -5.50 -9.54 -10.18
C PRO A 151 -6.67 -8.55 -10.28
N GLU A 152 -7.05 -8.16 -11.49
CA GLU A 152 -8.05 -7.12 -11.73
C GLU A 152 -9.42 -7.44 -11.10
N ASP A 153 -9.81 -8.72 -11.14
CA ASP A 153 -11.05 -9.23 -10.54
C ASP A 153 -10.96 -9.45 -9.02
N MET A 154 -9.88 -9.00 -8.36
CA MET A 154 -9.74 -9.06 -6.90
C MET A 154 -9.94 -7.68 -6.29
N PRO A 155 -10.99 -7.51 -5.46
CA PRO A 155 -11.17 -6.31 -4.65
C PRO A 155 -10.01 -6.14 -3.66
N VAL A 156 -9.66 -4.89 -3.36
CA VAL A 156 -8.57 -4.50 -2.46
C VAL A 156 -9.08 -3.43 -1.50
N TYR A 157 -8.91 -3.69 -0.21
CA TYR A 157 -9.29 -2.79 0.87
C TYR A 157 -8.10 -2.50 1.78
N GLY A 158 -7.85 -1.23 2.06
CA GLY A 158 -6.95 -0.82 3.12
C GLY A 158 -7.68 -0.82 4.47
N ILE A 159 -7.04 -1.30 5.52
CA ILE A 159 -7.52 -1.17 6.90
C ILE A 159 -6.68 -0.10 7.60
N GLN A 160 -7.29 1.03 7.93
CA GLN A 160 -6.68 2.21 8.52
C GLN A 160 -6.88 2.27 10.03
N ALA A 161 -5.99 2.97 10.73
CA ALA A 161 -6.10 3.13 12.17
C ALA A 161 -7.37 3.91 12.56
N ARG A 162 -8.22 3.32 13.40
CA ARG A 162 -9.41 3.98 13.97
C ARG A 162 -9.07 5.31 14.67
N GLY A 163 -7.89 5.39 15.28
CA GLY A 163 -7.37 6.58 15.94
C GLY A 163 -7.21 7.81 15.04
N LEU A 164 -7.26 7.65 13.70
CA LEU A 164 -7.22 8.78 12.76
C LEU A 164 -8.48 9.64 12.81
N LEU A 165 -9.64 9.04 13.11
CA LEU A 165 -10.91 9.75 13.28
C LEU A 165 -11.36 9.82 14.74
N HIS A 166 -10.91 8.86 15.56
CA HIS A 166 -11.28 8.74 16.96
C HIS A 166 -10.02 8.64 17.84
N PRO A 167 -9.22 9.72 17.98
CA PRO A 167 -7.95 9.68 18.70
C PRO A 167 -8.09 9.33 20.19
N ASP A 168 -9.27 9.56 20.78
CA ASP A 168 -9.56 9.21 22.17
C ASP A 168 -9.98 7.73 22.37
N ASP A 169 -10.11 6.97 21.29
CA ASP A 169 -10.64 5.60 21.26
C ASP A 169 -9.69 4.65 20.52
N MET A 170 -8.44 4.64 20.98
CA MET A 170 -7.39 3.77 20.46
C MET A 170 -7.36 2.44 21.24
N PRO A 171 -7.14 1.30 20.56
CA PRO A 171 -7.10 -0.02 21.20
C PRO A 171 -5.92 -0.13 22.16
N ALA A 172 -6.08 -0.74 23.32
CA ALA A 172 -5.01 -0.84 24.32
C ALA A 172 -3.93 -1.86 23.93
N THR A 173 -4.25 -2.81 23.06
CA THR A 173 -3.32 -3.85 22.59
C THR A 173 -3.46 -4.14 21.10
N VAL A 174 -2.43 -4.76 20.51
CA VAL A 174 -2.50 -5.30 19.13
C VAL A 174 -3.64 -6.30 18.98
N ARG A 175 -3.93 -7.10 20.01
CA ARG A 175 -5.03 -8.07 20.02
C ARG A 175 -6.40 -7.42 19.94
N GLU A 176 -6.62 -6.35 20.72
CA GLU A 176 -7.86 -5.57 20.65
C GLU A 176 -8.01 -4.88 19.30
N MET A 177 -6.93 -4.33 18.76
CA MET A 177 -6.91 -3.74 17.42
C MET A 177 -7.32 -4.77 16.36
N ALA A 178 -6.67 -5.95 16.37
CA ALA A 178 -6.96 -7.03 15.45
C ALA A 178 -8.40 -7.52 15.59
N THR A 179 -8.95 -7.60 16.81
CA THR A 179 -10.37 -7.94 17.03
C THR A 179 -11.28 -6.95 16.28
N SER A 180 -11.07 -5.65 16.45
CA SER A 180 -11.85 -4.62 15.76
C SER A 180 -11.70 -4.72 14.24
N TYR A 181 -10.50 -5.01 13.73
CA TYR A 181 -10.28 -5.13 12.29
C TYR A 181 -10.88 -6.42 11.71
N VAL A 182 -10.87 -7.51 12.47
CA VAL A 182 -11.56 -8.77 12.13
C VAL A 182 -13.07 -8.53 11.96
N GLU A 183 -13.68 -7.70 12.81
CA GLU A 183 -15.08 -7.31 12.64
C GLU A 183 -15.32 -6.57 11.33
N GLU A 184 -14.47 -5.59 10.98
CA GLU A 184 -14.60 -4.84 9.73
C GLU A 184 -14.44 -5.73 8.49
N VAL A 185 -13.40 -6.58 8.46
CA VAL A 185 -13.21 -7.47 7.30
C VAL A 185 -14.34 -8.50 7.19
N ARG A 186 -14.96 -8.92 8.31
CA ARG A 186 -16.13 -9.80 8.30
C ARG A 186 -17.40 -9.13 7.77
N ARG A 187 -17.55 -7.82 7.92
CA ARG A 187 -18.66 -7.08 7.28
C ARG A 187 -18.55 -7.13 5.76
N ILE A 188 -17.34 -7.15 5.22
CA ILE A 188 -17.06 -7.20 3.78
C ILE A 188 -17.09 -8.65 3.28
N GLN A 189 -16.43 -9.56 3.99
CA GLN A 189 -16.33 -10.97 3.68
C GLN A 189 -16.62 -11.81 4.94
N PRO A 190 -17.85 -12.34 5.10
CA PRO A 190 -18.24 -13.02 6.35
C PRO A 190 -17.48 -14.32 6.68
N ARG A 191 -16.88 -14.98 5.68
CA ARG A 191 -16.18 -16.27 5.81
C ARG A 191 -14.95 -16.30 4.91
N GLY A 192 -13.92 -17.01 5.39
CA GLY A 192 -12.69 -17.24 4.64
C GLY A 192 -12.88 -18.02 3.33
N PRO A 193 -11.80 -18.24 2.57
CA PRO A 193 -10.42 -17.88 2.94
C PRO A 193 -10.14 -16.37 2.84
N TYR A 194 -9.33 -15.85 3.77
CA TYR A 194 -8.87 -14.46 3.77
C TYR A 194 -7.48 -14.30 3.15
N HIS A 195 -7.20 -13.12 2.60
CA HIS A 195 -5.88 -12.72 2.10
C HIS A 195 -5.47 -11.43 2.80
N PHE A 196 -4.31 -11.45 3.43
CA PHE A 196 -3.75 -10.29 4.14
C PHE A 196 -2.40 -9.89 3.58
N LEU A 197 -2.18 -8.57 3.51
CA LEU A 197 -0.90 -7.93 3.23
C LEU A 197 -0.63 -6.89 4.30
N GLY A 198 0.50 -7.02 5.01
CA GLY A 198 0.85 -6.09 6.08
C GLY A 198 2.32 -5.67 6.01
N TRP A 199 2.57 -4.37 5.97
CA TRP A 199 3.90 -3.76 6.03
C TRP A 199 4.18 -3.19 7.40
N SER A 200 5.40 -3.42 7.90
CA SER A 200 5.86 -2.91 9.19
C SER A 200 4.91 -3.38 10.30
N PHE A 201 4.48 -2.49 11.18
CA PHE A 201 3.44 -2.74 12.18
C PHE A 201 2.22 -3.52 11.63
N GLY A 202 1.77 -3.21 10.40
CA GLY A 202 0.62 -3.86 9.79
C GLY A 202 0.81 -5.36 9.53
N GLY A 203 2.05 -5.82 9.35
CA GLY A 203 2.35 -7.26 9.23
C GLY A 203 2.13 -8.02 10.53
N VAL A 204 2.45 -7.39 11.68
CA VAL A 204 2.19 -7.95 13.01
C VAL A 204 0.69 -8.01 13.28
N VAL A 205 -0.05 -6.94 12.96
CA VAL A 205 -1.51 -6.90 13.10
C VAL A 205 -2.18 -7.92 12.17
N ALA A 206 -1.74 -8.03 10.92
CA ALA A 206 -2.25 -9.02 9.96
C ALA A 206 -2.05 -10.46 10.46
N PHE A 207 -0.90 -10.73 11.08
CA PHE A 207 -0.62 -12.02 11.70
C PHE A 207 -1.60 -12.32 12.85
N GLU A 208 -1.83 -11.36 13.75
CA GLU A 208 -2.80 -11.49 14.85
C GLU A 208 -4.25 -11.61 14.36
N MET A 209 -4.63 -10.90 13.29
CA MET A 209 -5.94 -11.08 12.66
C MET A 209 -6.10 -12.50 12.11
N ALA A 210 -5.05 -13.03 11.47
CA ALA A 210 -5.06 -14.38 10.90
C ALA A 210 -5.16 -15.47 11.98
N THR A 211 -4.47 -15.34 13.11
CA THR A 211 -4.58 -16.28 14.24
C THR A 211 -5.98 -16.24 14.86
N GLN A 212 -6.55 -15.06 15.10
CA GLN A 212 -7.91 -14.92 15.63
C GLN A 212 -8.97 -15.53 14.69
N LEU A 213 -8.84 -15.32 13.37
CA LEU A 213 -9.72 -15.92 12.38
C LEU A 213 -9.60 -17.45 12.35
N GLN A 214 -8.40 -18.01 12.51
CA GLN A 214 -8.17 -19.45 12.62
C GLN A 214 -8.84 -20.07 13.86
N VAL A 215 -8.77 -19.39 15.01
CA VAL A 215 -9.52 -19.81 16.21
C VAL A 215 -11.03 -19.83 15.94
N GLY A 216 -11.52 -18.90 15.11
CA GLY A 216 -12.90 -18.85 14.62
C GLY A 216 -13.25 -19.88 13.51
N GLY A 217 -12.31 -20.76 13.14
CA GLY A 217 -12.49 -21.77 12.10
C GLY A 217 -12.49 -21.23 10.67
N ASP A 218 -11.95 -20.04 10.45
CA ASP A 218 -11.72 -19.50 9.11
C ASP A 218 -10.28 -19.77 8.62
N GLU A 219 -10.11 -19.89 7.32
CA GLU A 219 -8.81 -20.08 6.66
C GLU A 219 -8.19 -18.74 6.25
N THR A 220 -6.87 -18.64 6.30
CA THR A 220 -6.09 -17.56 5.67
C THR A 220 -5.27 -18.17 4.54
N ALA A 221 -5.66 -17.90 3.30
CA ALA A 221 -4.98 -18.45 2.11
C ALA A 221 -3.71 -17.69 1.74
N LEU A 222 -3.61 -16.41 2.11
CA LEU A 222 -2.40 -15.61 1.98
C LEU A 222 -2.18 -14.78 3.25
N LEU A 223 -0.99 -14.89 3.84
CA LEU A 223 -0.46 -13.94 4.80
C LEU A 223 0.88 -13.41 4.28
N ALA A 224 0.85 -12.23 3.68
CA ALA A 224 2.03 -11.55 3.15
C ALA A 224 2.50 -10.45 4.11
N MET A 225 3.77 -10.50 4.51
CA MET A 225 4.36 -9.64 5.54
C MET A 225 5.61 -8.94 5.00
N LEU A 226 5.69 -7.62 5.18
CA LEU A 226 6.81 -6.80 4.68
C LEU A 226 7.58 -6.23 5.87
N ASP A 227 8.79 -6.75 6.06
CA ASP A 227 9.81 -6.30 7.02
C ASP A 227 9.24 -5.92 8.39
N CYS A 228 8.68 -6.92 9.07
CA CYS A 228 8.07 -6.75 10.39
C CYS A 228 8.50 -7.88 11.33
N TYR A 229 8.62 -7.57 12.61
CA TYR A 229 9.14 -8.51 13.61
C TYR A 229 8.39 -8.35 14.94
N PRO A 230 8.13 -9.44 15.66
CA PRO A 230 7.45 -9.38 16.94
C PRO A 230 8.34 -8.70 17.99
N GLY A 231 7.77 -7.77 18.78
CA GLY A 231 8.47 -7.08 19.86
C GLY A 231 9.63 -6.15 19.44
N VAL A 232 9.91 -5.98 18.14
CA VAL A 232 11.05 -5.17 17.64
C VAL A 232 10.57 -4.08 16.68
N PRO A 233 9.92 -3.00 17.18
CA PRO A 233 9.51 -1.88 16.34
C PRO A 233 10.69 -1.12 15.71
N ASP A 234 11.89 -1.21 16.30
CA ASP A 234 13.09 -0.44 15.97
C ASP A 234 14.22 -1.26 15.34
N HIS A 235 13.90 -2.09 14.35
CA HIS A 235 14.89 -2.93 13.68
C HIS A 235 15.66 -2.21 12.55
N TYR A 236 15.33 -0.95 12.25
CA TYR A 236 15.95 -0.17 11.18
C TYR A 236 16.38 1.22 11.66
N ARG A 237 17.35 1.82 10.95
CA ARG A 237 17.87 3.14 11.22
C ARG A 237 16.83 4.18 10.84
N VAL A 238 16.43 4.95 11.85
CA VAL A 238 15.68 6.16 11.64
C VAL A 238 16.65 7.26 11.21
N ASN A 239 16.51 7.80 10.00
CA ASN A 239 17.36 8.90 9.51
C ASN A 239 16.88 10.25 10.10
N GLU A 240 17.82 11.08 10.54
CA GLU A 240 17.64 12.45 11.05
C GLU A 240 16.96 13.40 10.05
N GLN A 241 16.98 13.08 8.75
CA GLN A 241 16.30 13.85 7.69
C GLN A 241 14.77 13.65 7.69
N ASN A 242 14.24 12.67 8.43
CA ASN A 242 12.81 12.50 8.65
C ASN A 242 12.43 13.16 9.98
N MET A 243 12.03 14.43 9.97
CA MET A 243 11.67 15.19 11.17
C MET A 243 10.52 14.56 11.97
N VAL A 244 9.61 13.83 11.30
CA VAL A 244 8.58 12.97 11.94
C VAL A 244 9.20 11.88 12.81
N ALA A 245 10.34 11.36 12.40
CA ALA A 245 11.03 10.29 13.10
C ALA A 245 11.95 10.83 14.22
N ALA A 246 12.41 12.09 14.11
CA ALA A 246 13.04 12.83 15.22
C ALA A 246 12.03 13.21 16.33
N LEU A 247 10.74 13.39 15.99
CA LEU A 247 9.65 13.60 16.96
C LEU A 247 9.27 12.34 17.75
N LEU A 248 9.80 11.18 17.38
CA LEU A 248 9.49 9.87 17.97
C LEU A 248 10.71 9.24 18.66
N ASP A 249 11.69 10.07 19.02
CA ASP A 249 12.92 9.67 19.71
C ASP A 249 12.62 8.89 21.01
N PRO A 250 13.04 7.62 21.12
CA PRO A 250 12.78 6.79 22.30
C PRO A 250 13.45 7.28 23.60
N GLU A 251 14.47 8.16 23.53
CA GLU A 251 15.08 8.81 24.69
C GLU A 251 14.33 10.08 25.15
N ARG A 252 13.32 10.52 24.37
CA ARG A 252 12.40 11.60 24.73
C ARG A 252 10.97 11.06 24.84
N PRO A 253 10.42 10.87 26.05
CA PRO A 253 9.07 10.34 26.19
C PRO A 253 8.05 11.28 25.55
N GLY A 254 7.49 10.85 24.40
CA GLY A 254 6.10 11.03 23.99
C GLY A 254 5.45 12.40 24.23
N VAL A 255 6.00 13.48 23.67
CA VAL A 255 5.18 14.67 23.43
C VAL A 255 4.91 14.73 21.94
N VAL A 256 3.82 14.07 21.53
CA VAL A 256 3.22 14.37 20.22
C VAL A 256 2.91 15.86 20.25
N PRO A 257 3.44 16.66 19.32
CA PRO A 257 3.21 18.09 19.34
C PRO A 257 1.70 18.39 19.23
N GLN A 258 1.24 19.38 19.99
CA GLN A 258 -0.18 19.76 20.02
C GLN A 258 -0.54 20.58 18.78
N ALA A 259 -1.80 20.52 18.36
CA ALA A 259 -2.32 21.44 17.34
C ALA A 259 -2.09 22.90 17.79
N GLY A 260 -1.59 23.73 16.88
CA GLY A 260 -1.19 25.11 17.11
C GLY A 260 0.23 25.28 17.66
N SER A 261 1.00 24.20 17.86
CA SER A 261 2.39 24.31 18.30
C SER A 261 3.34 24.68 17.16
N LYS A 262 4.46 25.31 17.51
CA LYS A 262 5.50 25.66 16.53
C LYS A 262 6.08 24.41 15.86
N GLU A 263 6.23 23.32 16.63
CA GLU A 263 6.75 22.05 16.15
C GLU A 263 5.83 21.41 15.10
N ILE A 264 4.50 21.43 15.28
CA ILE A 264 3.56 21.00 14.22
C ILE A 264 3.67 21.91 12.99
N THR A 265 3.78 23.22 13.20
CA THR A 265 3.91 24.19 12.10
C THR A 265 5.18 23.91 11.28
N ASP A 266 6.31 23.65 11.95
CA ASP A 266 7.58 23.34 11.28
C ASP A 266 7.50 22.00 10.51
N VAL A 267 6.83 20.98 11.07
CA VAL A 267 6.56 19.71 10.36
C VAL A 267 5.65 19.93 9.15
N LEU A 268 4.59 20.72 9.30
CA LEU A 268 3.68 21.07 8.21
C LEU A 268 4.41 21.80 7.09
N ASP A 269 5.29 22.73 7.42
CA ASP A 269 6.04 23.49 6.42
C ASP A 269 7.01 22.59 5.64
N VAL A 270 7.64 21.61 6.30
CA VAL A 270 8.45 20.60 5.62
C VAL A 270 7.59 19.68 4.74
N LEU A 271 6.47 19.16 5.25
CA LEU A 271 5.55 18.30 4.49
C LEU A 271 4.87 19.03 3.31
N LYS A 272 4.69 20.34 3.40
CA LYS A 272 4.19 21.20 2.31
C LYS A 272 5.25 21.50 1.27
N GLN A 273 6.51 21.66 1.69
CA GLN A 273 7.65 21.89 0.78
C GLN A 273 8.03 20.62 0.02
N ASP A 274 7.91 19.45 0.68
CA ASP A 274 8.17 18.15 0.08
C ASP A 274 6.83 17.52 -0.32
N THR A 275 6.28 17.93 -1.46
CA THR A 275 4.94 17.63 -2.04
C THR A 275 4.37 16.24 -1.67
N GLY A 276 3.89 16.10 -0.43
CA GLY A 276 3.61 14.84 0.23
C GLY A 276 2.18 14.35 0.04
N ALA A 277 1.95 13.04 0.20
CA ALA A 277 0.61 12.48 0.34
C ALA A 277 -0.16 13.13 1.51
N LEU A 278 0.59 13.52 2.54
CA LEU A 278 0.09 14.13 3.77
C LEU A 278 -0.20 15.63 3.64
N ALA A 279 0.21 16.29 2.55
CA ALA A 279 0.00 17.74 2.37
C ALA A 279 -1.48 18.12 2.22
N SER A 280 -2.35 17.15 1.90
CA SER A 280 -3.80 17.34 1.88
C SER A 280 -4.45 17.21 3.26
N LEU A 281 -3.72 16.76 4.28
CA LEU A 281 -4.26 16.62 5.63
C LEU A 281 -4.34 17.97 6.34
N THR A 282 -5.34 18.13 7.20
CA THR A 282 -5.41 19.24 8.15
C THR A 282 -4.39 19.06 9.26
N GLU A 283 -4.16 20.13 10.03
CA GLU A 283 -3.30 20.08 11.21
C GLU A 283 -3.75 19.03 12.23
N ASP A 284 -5.05 19.01 12.55
CA ASP A 284 -5.64 18.02 13.48
C ASP A 284 -5.45 16.58 12.98
N GLN A 285 -5.60 16.35 11.67
CA GLN A 285 -5.39 15.03 11.07
C GLN A 285 -3.93 14.60 11.13
N LEU A 286 -2.99 15.53 11.02
CA LEU A 286 -1.56 15.23 11.17
C LEU A 286 -1.23 14.89 12.63
N VAL A 287 -1.79 15.63 13.59
CA VAL A 287 -1.64 15.33 15.03
C VAL A 287 -2.22 13.95 15.35
N ALA A 288 -3.40 13.61 14.82
CA ALA A 288 -3.99 12.29 14.97
C ALA A 288 -3.11 11.18 14.38
N LEU A 289 -2.50 11.42 13.22
CA LEU A 289 -1.55 10.49 12.59
C LEU A 289 -0.31 10.25 13.45
N LEU A 290 0.31 11.32 13.97
CA LEU A 290 1.47 11.22 14.86
C LEU A 290 1.12 10.52 16.18
N THR A 291 -0.08 10.77 16.69
CA THR A 291 -0.63 10.13 17.89
C THR A 291 -0.80 8.63 17.67
N ALA A 292 -1.47 8.24 16.58
CA ALA A 292 -1.62 6.84 16.19
C ALA A 292 -0.26 6.16 15.99
N MET A 293 0.71 6.85 15.39
CA MET A 293 2.05 6.30 15.19
C MET A 293 2.80 6.03 16.49
N SER A 294 2.77 6.98 17.43
CA SER A 294 3.35 6.82 18.76
C SER A 294 2.68 5.67 19.51
N HIS A 295 1.35 5.63 19.49
CA HIS A 295 0.55 4.59 20.14
C HIS A 295 0.83 3.19 19.59
N ASN A 296 0.82 3.02 18.26
CA ASN A 296 1.07 1.74 17.60
C ASN A 296 2.46 1.19 17.92
N ARG A 297 3.47 2.08 18.00
CA ARG A 297 4.84 1.72 18.38
C ARG A 297 4.94 1.28 19.84
N HIS A 298 4.11 1.82 20.72
CA HIS A 298 4.04 1.40 22.12
C HIS A 298 3.42 0.00 22.24
N ILE A 299 2.21 -0.21 21.71
CA ILE A 299 1.47 -1.47 21.91
C ILE A 299 2.11 -2.69 21.24
N VAL A 300 2.93 -2.50 20.19
CA VAL A 300 3.60 -3.62 19.50
C VAL A 300 4.78 -4.17 20.30
N LYS A 301 5.38 -3.37 21.18
CA LYS A 301 6.54 -3.77 21.98
C LYS A 301 6.20 -4.91 22.93
N ASP A 302 5.00 -4.86 23.49
CA ASP A 302 4.51 -5.82 24.49
C ASP A 302 3.63 -6.92 23.86
N HIS A 303 3.52 -6.96 22.53
CA HIS A 303 2.72 -7.96 21.84
C HIS A 303 3.50 -9.27 21.63
N GLU A 304 2.93 -10.36 22.14
CA GLU A 304 3.39 -11.73 21.88
C GLU A 304 2.47 -12.42 20.87
N PRO A 305 2.98 -12.84 19.70
CA PRO A 305 2.16 -13.53 18.70
C PRO A 305 1.72 -14.92 19.15
N GLU A 306 0.49 -15.31 18.78
CA GLU A 306 0.02 -16.69 18.89
C GLU A 306 0.58 -17.60 17.78
N LYS A 307 0.28 -18.91 17.84
CA LYS A 307 0.70 -19.85 16.79
C LYS A 307 -0.23 -19.73 15.57
N PHE A 308 0.33 -19.41 14.41
CA PHE A 308 -0.37 -19.41 13.12
C PHE A 308 -0.15 -20.74 12.39
N LEU A 309 -1.23 -21.35 11.89
CA LEU A 309 -1.18 -22.69 11.29
C LEU A 309 -0.89 -22.71 9.78
N GLY A 310 -0.86 -21.54 9.12
CA GLY A 310 -0.67 -21.44 7.66
C GLY A 310 0.77 -21.16 7.24
N ASP A 311 0.95 -20.95 5.94
CA ASP A 311 2.20 -20.48 5.33
C ASP A 311 2.28 -18.94 5.38
N VAL A 312 3.49 -18.40 5.50
CA VAL A 312 3.78 -16.96 5.47
C VAL A 312 4.69 -16.64 4.30
N LEU A 313 4.32 -15.61 3.53
CA LEU A 313 5.18 -14.99 2.53
C LEU A 313 5.78 -13.71 3.11
N PHE A 314 7.10 -13.64 3.21
CA PHE A 314 7.79 -12.52 3.83
C PHE A 314 8.71 -11.78 2.85
N PHE A 315 8.74 -10.45 2.91
CA PHE A 315 9.70 -9.64 2.17
C PHE A 315 10.61 -8.90 3.13
N LEU A 316 11.91 -9.08 2.96
CA LEU A 316 12.94 -8.51 3.82
C LEU A 316 13.57 -7.26 3.20
N ALA A 317 13.57 -6.14 3.91
CA ALA A 317 14.38 -4.99 3.52
C ALA A 317 15.85 -5.23 3.92
N THR A 318 16.79 -5.16 2.99
CA THR A 318 18.21 -5.48 3.28
C THR A 318 19.08 -4.27 3.62
N GLU A 319 18.60 -3.04 3.40
CA GLU A 319 19.37 -1.82 3.62
C GLU A 319 18.85 -1.04 4.84
N GLY A 320 19.72 -0.27 5.50
CA GLY A 320 19.34 0.56 6.64
C GLY A 320 18.95 -0.22 7.90
N ARG A 321 19.29 -1.51 8.01
CA ARG A 321 19.06 -2.33 9.20
C ARG A 321 19.97 -1.94 10.35
N ASN A 322 19.46 -2.04 11.57
CA ASN A 322 20.26 -1.88 12.79
C ASN A 322 21.15 -3.11 13.03
N ASP A 323 22.23 -2.92 13.78
CA ASP A 323 23.08 -4.04 14.20
C ASP A 323 22.25 -4.98 15.09
N GLY A 324 22.24 -6.27 14.76
CA GLY A 324 21.42 -7.26 15.46
C GLY A 324 19.93 -7.27 15.07
N ALA A 325 19.51 -6.53 14.04
CA ALA A 325 18.14 -6.57 13.53
C ALA A 325 17.72 -8.03 13.19
N PRO A 326 16.53 -8.50 13.62
CA PRO A 326 16.11 -9.88 13.41
C PRO A 326 16.02 -10.28 11.93
N MET A 327 16.26 -11.56 11.64
CA MET A 327 15.99 -12.14 10.33
C MET A 327 14.57 -12.73 10.28
N PRO A 328 14.01 -13.01 9.09
CA PRO A 328 12.62 -13.50 8.97
C PRO A 328 12.37 -14.87 9.65
N ASP A 329 13.41 -15.64 9.89
CA ASP A 329 13.39 -16.93 10.60
C ASP A 329 12.87 -16.83 12.04
N VAL A 330 12.89 -15.64 12.67
CA VAL A 330 12.26 -15.45 13.99
C VAL A 330 10.76 -15.74 13.99
N TRP A 331 10.10 -15.72 12.83
CA TRP A 331 8.70 -16.09 12.69
C TRP A 331 8.46 -17.61 12.73
N GLU A 332 9.46 -18.45 12.49
CA GLU A 332 9.32 -19.91 12.48
C GLU A 332 8.84 -20.47 13.82
N GLN A 333 9.18 -19.82 14.93
CA GLN A 333 8.66 -20.22 16.25
C GLN A 333 7.14 -20.00 16.38
N TYR A 334 6.57 -19.04 15.64
CA TYR A 334 5.14 -18.69 15.66
C TYR A 334 4.36 -19.31 14.49
N VAL A 335 5.03 -19.76 13.44
CA VAL A 335 4.40 -20.34 12.25
C VAL A 335 4.53 -21.86 12.26
N ALA A 336 3.43 -22.59 12.02
CA ALA A 336 3.45 -24.04 11.91
C ALA A 336 3.68 -24.52 10.46
N GLY A 337 3.25 -23.70 9.48
CA GLY A 337 3.56 -23.89 8.07
C GLY A 337 4.95 -23.39 7.70
N ARG A 338 5.13 -23.03 6.45
CA ARG A 338 6.40 -22.54 5.90
C ARG A 338 6.49 -21.02 5.97
N VAL A 339 7.64 -20.51 6.38
CA VAL A 339 8.02 -19.10 6.23
C VAL A 339 8.89 -18.99 4.99
N THR A 340 8.32 -18.55 3.87
CA THR A 340 9.08 -18.29 2.63
C THR A 340 9.41 -16.81 2.58
N TRP A 341 10.68 -16.46 2.41
CA TRP A 341 11.09 -15.05 2.42
C TRP A 341 11.98 -14.65 1.25
N HIS A 342 11.83 -13.39 0.81
CA HIS A 342 12.56 -12.81 -0.30
C HIS A 342 13.32 -11.55 0.15
N ALA A 343 14.62 -11.49 -0.14
CA ALA A 343 15.43 -10.29 0.10
C ALA A 343 15.13 -9.21 -0.94
N VAL A 344 14.92 -7.98 -0.47
CA VAL A 344 14.65 -6.80 -1.30
C VAL A 344 15.68 -5.74 -0.97
N LYS A 345 16.45 -5.32 -1.98
CA LYS A 345 17.46 -4.26 -1.85
C LYS A 345 16.79 -2.88 -1.74
N THR A 346 16.37 -2.55 -0.53
CA THR A 346 15.67 -1.32 -0.14
C THR A 346 15.84 -1.08 1.36
N THR A 347 15.58 0.14 1.80
CA THR A 347 15.32 0.44 3.21
C THR A 347 13.89 0.05 3.60
N HIS A 348 13.65 -0.12 4.91
CA HIS A 348 12.33 -0.38 5.48
C HIS A 348 11.27 0.64 5.01
N THR A 349 11.62 1.93 5.06
CA THR A 349 10.72 3.05 4.70
C THR A 349 10.43 3.14 3.21
N ALA A 350 11.28 2.55 2.35
CA ALA A 350 11.15 2.60 0.91
C ALA A 350 10.53 1.32 0.30
N MET A 351 10.03 0.38 1.12
CA MET A 351 9.46 -0.87 0.61
C MET A 351 8.24 -0.66 -0.30
N ASN A 352 7.41 0.34 0.00
CA ASN A 352 6.22 0.65 -0.80
C ASN A 352 6.49 1.60 -1.98
N GLN A 353 7.76 1.90 -2.28
CA GLN A 353 8.13 2.72 -3.42
C GLN A 353 8.16 1.89 -4.72
N PRO A 354 7.93 2.52 -5.89
CA PRO A 354 7.83 1.82 -7.17
C PRO A 354 8.99 0.86 -7.47
N GLU A 355 10.24 1.22 -7.15
CA GLU A 355 11.45 0.43 -7.40
C GLU A 355 11.50 -0.84 -6.54
N SER A 356 11.07 -0.75 -5.28
CA SER A 356 10.97 -1.88 -4.37
C SER A 356 9.84 -2.81 -4.79
N LEU A 357 8.70 -2.23 -5.17
CA LEU A 357 7.54 -2.97 -5.65
C LEU A 357 7.79 -3.65 -7.00
N ALA A 358 8.65 -3.13 -7.86
CA ALA A 358 9.06 -3.82 -9.09
C ALA A 358 9.73 -5.18 -8.81
N ARG A 359 10.29 -5.37 -7.60
CA ARG A 359 10.92 -6.62 -7.16
C ARG A 359 9.95 -7.52 -6.39
N MET A 360 9.13 -6.94 -5.51
CA MET A 360 8.16 -7.71 -4.70
C MET A 360 6.89 -8.07 -5.46
N GLY A 361 6.43 -7.19 -6.34
CA GLY A 361 5.15 -7.28 -7.04
C GLY A 361 4.97 -8.58 -7.84
N PRO A 362 5.93 -9.02 -8.66
CA PRO A 362 5.83 -10.28 -9.38
C PRO A 362 5.66 -11.51 -8.46
N VAL A 363 6.36 -11.53 -7.32
CA VAL A 363 6.26 -12.61 -6.33
C VAL A 363 4.88 -12.63 -5.68
N LEU A 364 4.37 -11.45 -5.30
CA LEU A 364 3.00 -11.34 -4.76
C LEU A 364 1.95 -11.77 -5.80
N ALA A 365 2.11 -11.36 -7.06
CA ALA A 365 1.21 -11.72 -8.14
C ALA A 365 1.17 -13.23 -8.39
N GLU A 366 2.34 -13.89 -8.34
CA GLU A 366 2.47 -15.35 -8.45
C GLU A 366 1.74 -16.05 -7.30
N ALA A 367 1.97 -15.63 -6.05
CA ALA A 367 1.29 -16.19 -4.88
C ALA A 367 -0.25 -16.06 -4.99
N LEU A 368 -0.74 -14.89 -5.42
CA LEU A 368 -2.17 -14.67 -5.65
C LEU A 368 -2.73 -15.53 -6.80
N ALA A 369 -1.94 -15.73 -7.86
CA ALA A 369 -2.33 -16.58 -9.00
C ALA A 369 -2.43 -18.06 -8.60
N GLU A 370 -1.49 -18.56 -7.80
CA GLU A 370 -1.51 -19.95 -7.31
C GLU A 370 -2.76 -20.23 -6.47
N ILE A 371 -3.09 -19.33 -5.53
CA ILE A 371 -4.27 -19.44 -4.68
C ILE A 371 -5.56 -19.45 -5.50
N THR A 372 -5.66 -18.53 -6.47
CA THR A 372 -6.86 -18.43 -7.31
C THR A 372 -7.02 -19.62 -8.27
N ALA A 373 -5.92 -20.20 -8.76
CA ALA A 373 -5.92 -21.39 -9.63
C ALA A 373 -6.29 -22.68 -8.88
N ALA A 374 -5.76 -22.88 -7.67
CA ALA A 374 -6.06 -24.04 -6.83
C ALA A 374 -7.58 -24.16 -6.58
N ARG A 375 -8.23 -23.03 -6.28
CA ARG A 375 -9.67 -22.98 -5.99
C ARG A 375 -10.57 -23.21 -7.21
N ARG A 376 -10.14 -22.76 -8.40
CA ARG A 376 -10.86 -23.07 -9.65
C ARG A 376 -10.87 -24.58 -9.94
N SER A 377 -9.79 -25.27 -9.60
CA SER A 377 -9.64 -26.72 -9.78
C SER A 377 -10.49 -27.52 -8.78
N GLU A 378 -10.55 -27.10 -7.51
CA GLU A 378 -11.42 -27.69 -6.49
C GLU A 378 -12.91 -27.58 -6.85
N LYS A 379 -13.34 -26.42 -7.36
CA LYS A 379 -14.74 -26.17 -7.73
C LYS A 379 -15.20 -27.03 -8.91
N GLN A 380 -14.33 -27.22 -9.92
CA GLN A 380 -14.64 -28.08 -11.08
C GLN A 380 -14.66 -29.57 -10.76
N GLY A 381 -13.96 -30.00 -9.70
CA GLY A 381 -13.96 -31.39 -9.24
C GLY A 381 -15.22 -31.77 -8.45
N ASN A 382 -15.91 -30.81 -7.84
CA ASN A 382 -17.09 -31.05 -7.00
C ASN A 382 -18.42 -30.93 -7.76
N ASP A 383 -18.39 -30.37 -8.98
CA ASP A 383 -19.53 -30.29 -9.92
C ASP A 383 -19.60 -31.49 -10.90
N ARG A 384 -18.76 -32.52 -10.71
CA ARG A 384 -18.77 -33.79 -11.43
C ARG A 384 -19.14 -34.93 -10.51
#